data_AF-A0AA41KID2-F1
#
_entry.id   AF-A0AA41KID2-F1
#
_cell.length_a   1.000
_cell.length_b   1.000
_cell.length_c   1.000
_cell.angle_alpha   90.00
_cell.angle_beta   90.00
_cell.angle_gamma   90.00
#
_symmetry.space_group_name_H-M   'P 1'
#
loop_
_entity.id
_entity.type
_entity.pdbx_description
1 polymer ?
#
loop_
_entity_poly.entity_id
_entity_poly.type
_entity_poly.pdbx_seq_one_letter_code
_entity_poly.pdbx_strand_id
1 'polypeptide(L)'
;MQTDARSWASELSRGLKERDLQGVARALRGAFNGPYYTLTTRYPIGTNIYDRDWDLLLVLDACRVDALRSVAPEYDFLEDIESIWSVGSASHEWISKTFTNEHRDAISKTALITSNPFFPQTFNDRTLPPKAYSIPVMWPDWDVVEKSTFAKFLHVHRHDYDEHFPEAPPDIMTDYAINAARNGTFDRMVVHYLQPHTPYIADAYAENRSPTAVESDPWTALDQGVATVKEVKQRYLENLRFVLDSIETLLRNVDAPDVVITADHGELFGEMGLYGHPEGFLHPSLKKVPWATATATDHGERMPEVEESRQDSAAAETEQRLADLGYL
;
A
#
# COMPACT_ATOMS: atom_id res chain seq x y z
N MET A 1 -10.61 -5.82 -18.70
CA MET A 1 -11.13 -6.64 -17.59
C MET A 1 -12.64 -6.73 -17.68
N GLN A 2 -13.20 -7.93 -17.54
CA GLN A 2 -14.55 -8.25 -18.01
C GLN A 2 -15.44 -8.65 -16.84
N THR A 3 -16.63 -8.06 -16.82
CA THR A 3 -17.84 -8.68 -16.27
C THR A 3 -17.79 -10.22 -16.42
N ASP A 4 -17.92 -10.94 -15.31
CA ASP A 4 -18.03 -12.41 -15.28
C ASP A 4 -19.29 -12.85 -14.52
N ALA A 5 -20.44 -12.65 -15.17
CA ALA A 5 -21.74 -13.06 -14.63
C ALA A 5 -21.86 -14.57 -14.40
N ARG A 6 -21.10 -15.39 -15.15
CA ARG A 6 -21.19 -16.85 -15.06
C ARG A 6 -20.46 -17.36 -13.82
N SER A 7 -19.22 -16.93 -13.60
CA SER A 7 -18.46 -17.30 -12.40
C SER A 7 -19.14 -16.76 -11.15
N TRP A 8 -19.61 -15.50 -11.20
CA TRP A 8 -20.39 -14.92 -10.10
C TRP A 8 -21.64 -15.74 -9.75
N ALA A 9 -22.45 -16.12 -10.74
CA ALA A 9 -23.65 -16.93 -10.51
C ALA A 9 -23.32 -18.34 -9.99
N SER A 10 -22.22 -18.93 -10.46
CA SER A 10 -21.72 -20.22 -9.99
C SER A 10 -21.31 -20.16 -8.52
N GLU A 11 -20.51 -19.15 -8.15
CA GLU A 11 -20.08 -18.90 -6.78
C GLU A 11 -21.26 -18.69 -5.84
N LEU A 12 -22.21 -17.83 -6.21
CA LEU A 12 -23.42 -17.59 -5.42
C LEU A 12 -24.25 -18.87 -5.26
N SER A 13 -24.46 -19.62 -6.35
CA SER A 13 -25.23 -20.87 -6.31
C SER A 13 -24.56 -21.92 -5.42
N ARG A 14 -23.24 -22.07 -5.51
CA ARG A 14 -22.45 -22.97 -4.67
C ARG A 14 -22.57 -22.59 -3.20
N GLY A 15 -22.33 -21.32 -2.86
CA GLY A 15 -22.42 -20.83 -1.48
C GLY A 15 -23.81 -21.08 -0.86
N LEU A 16 -24.89 -20.82 -1.62
CA LEU A 16 -26.25 -21.08 -1.17
C LEU A 16 -26.54 -22.58 -0.98
N LYS A 17 -26.05 -23.45 -1.87
CA LYS A 17 -26.24 -24.91 -1.78
C LYS A 17 -25.48 -25.52 -0.62
N GLU A 18 -24.24 -25.08 -0.40
CA GLU A 18 -23.33 -25.61 0.62
C GLU A 18 -23.54 -24.94 1.98
N ARG A 19 -24.41 -23.92 2.06
CA ARG A 19 -24.59 -23.06 3.25
C ARG A 19 -23.29 -22.39 3.70
N ASP A 20 -22.40 -22.12 2.74
CA ASP A 20 -21.19 -21.35 2.93
C ASP A 20 -21.53 -19.85 2.91
N LEU A 21 -21.67 -19.28 4.11
CA LEU A 21 -21.98 -17.86 4.29
C LEU A 21 -20.86 -16.94 3.78
N GLN A 22 -19.60 -17.37 3.84
CA GLN A 22 -18.46 -16.58 3.37
C GLN A 22 -18.48 -16.50 1.84
N GLY A 23 -18.72 -17.62 1.15
CA GLY A 23 -18.88 -17.65 -0.30
C GLY A 23 -20.05 -16.79 -0.80
N VAL A 24 -21.19 -16.83 -0.08
CA VAL A 24 -22.33 -15.94 -0.40
C VAL A 24 -21.96 -14.47 -0.19
N ALA A 25 -21.29 -14.13 0.91
CA ALA A 25 -20.85 -12.76 1.17
C ALA A 25 -19.86 -12.25 0.12
N ARG A 26 -18.93 -13.09 -0.34
CA ARG A 26 -17.98 -12.77 -1.43
C ARG A 26 -18.71 -12.47 -2.73
N ALA A 27 -19.68 -13.30 -3.11
CA ALA A 27 -20.48 -13.07 -4.32
C ALA A 27 -21.31 -11.78 -4.21
N LEU A 28 -21.97 -11.54 -3.08
CA LEU A 28 -22.72 -10.29 -2.85
C LEU A 28 -21.81 -9.06 -2.93
N ARG A 29 -20.58 -9.15 -2.42
CA ARG A 29 -19.59 -8.08 -2.55
C ARG A 29 -19.16 -7.86 -4.00
N GLY A 30 -18.94 -8.92 -4.79
CA GLY A 30 -18.68 -8.79 -6.22
C GLY A 30 -19.81 -8.05 -6.96
N ALA A 31 -21.07 -8.34 -6.61
CA ALA A 31 -22.23 -7.63 -7.16
C ALA A 31 -22.29 -6.16 -6.73
N PHE A 32 -21.90 -5.82 -5.50
CA PHE A 32 -21.80 -4.45 -5.01
C PHE A 32 -20.64 -3.68 -5.66
N ASN A 33 -19.49 -4.33 -5.83
CA ASN A 33 -18.29 -3.73 -6.39
C ASN A 33 -18.50 -3.28 -7.85
N GLY A 34 -19.38 -3.94 -8.60
CA GLY A 34 -19.73 -3.56 -9.97
C GLY A 34 -20.19 -2.11 -10.14
N PRO A 35 -21.34 -1.70 -9.56
CA PRO A 35 -21.77 -0.31 -9.55
C PRO A 35 -20.81 0.61 -8.79
N TYR A 36 -20.20 0.14 -7.69
CA TYR A 36 -19.22 0.93 -6.95
C TYR A 36 -18.05 1.40 -7.83
N TYR A 37 -17.37 0.49 -8.54
CA TYR A 37 -16.27 0.86 -9.43
C TYR A 37 -16.75 1.61 -10.67
N THR A 38 -17.93 1.28 -11.20
CA THR A 38 -18.52 2.05 -12.32
C THR A 38 -18.71 3.52 -11.96
N LEU A 39 -19.12 3.82 -10.73
CA LEU A 39 -19.33 5.19 -10.26
C LEU A 39 -18.01 5.83 -9.81
N THR A 40 -17.23 5.15 -8.98
CA THR A 40 -16.08 5.75 -8.29
C THR A 40 -14.82 5.87 -9.15
N THR A 41 -14.78 5.24 -10.32
CA THR A 41 -13.75 5.52 -11.33
C THR A 41 -13.98 6.86 -12.04
N ARG A 42 -15.23 7.33 -12.10
CA ARG A 42 -15.61 8.62 -12.69
C ARG A 42 -15.71 9.74 -11.66
N TYR A 43 -16.13 9.38 -10.44
CA TYR A 43 -16.31 10.29 -9.32
C TYR A 43 -15.65 9.68 -8.07
N PRO A 44 -14.32 9.79 -7.93
CA PRO A 44 -13.60 9.24 -6.80
C PRO A 44 -14.14 9.78 -5.46
N ILE A 45 -14.22 8.90 -4.46
CA ILE A 45 -14.57 9.26 -3.09
C ILE A 45 -13.26 9.32 -2.29
N GLY A 46 -12.86 10.52 -1.93
CA GLY A 46 -11.61 10.78 -1.21
C GLY A 46 -10.95 12.07 -1.68
N THR A 47 -9.70 12.26 -1.28
CA THR A 47 -8.82 13.37 -1.66
C THR A 47 -7.62 12.77 -2.36
N ASN A 48 -7.33 13.21 -3.58
CA ASN A 48 -6.12 12.79 -4.28
C ASN A 48 -4.92 13.49 -3.63
N ILE A 49 -3.77 12.82 -3.54
CA ILE A 49 -2.54 13.42 -3.00
C ILE A 49 -2.13 14.66 -3.78
N TYR A 50 -2.44 14.75 -5.07
CA TYR A 50 -2.12 15.90 -5.92
C TYR A 50 -3.07 17.09 -5.74
N ASP A 51 -4.14 16.95 -4.95
CA ASP A 51 -5.03 18.05 -4.56
C ASP A 51 -4.49 18.88 -3.37
N ARG A 52 -3.35 18.47 -2.82
CA ARG A 52 -2.65 19.15 -1.72
C ARG A 52 -1.19 19.39 -2.09
N ASP A 53 -0.59 20.37 -1.41
CA ASP A 53 0.82 20.72 -1.57
C ASP A 53 1.72 19.84 -0.69
N TRP A 54 2.85 19.43 -1.26
CA TRP A 54 3.93 18.67 -0.64
C TRP A 54 5.11 18.61 -1.63
N ASP A 55 6.32 18.48 -1.10
CA ASP A 55 7.54 18.20 -1.86
C ASP A 55 7.95 16.73 -1.74
N LEU A 56 7.81 16.18 -0.54
CA LEU A 56 8.06 14.77 -0.22
C LEU A 56 6.81 14.14 0.39
N LEU A 57 6.30 13.11 -0.27
CA LEU A 57 5.18 12.31 0.23
C LEU A 57 5.66 10.92 0.65
N LEU A 58 5.52 10.62 1.93
CA LEU A 58 5.82 9.33 2.53
C LEU A 58 4.51 8.57 2.72
N VAL A 59 4.30 7.53 1.93
CA VAL A 59 3.09 6.70 1.95
C VAL A 59 3.40 5.40 2.69
N LEU A 60 2.58 5.07 3.68
CA LEU A 60 2.63 3.82 4.43
C LEU A 60 1.47 2.91 4.00
N ASP A 61 1.76 1.68 3.57
CA ASP A 61 0.72 0.73 3.18
C ASP A 61 -0.11 0.26 4.39
N ALA A 62 -1.43 0.36 4.30
CA ALA A 62 -2.37 -0.05 5.35
C ALA A 62 -2.22 0.67 6.71
N CYS A 63 -1.74 1.91 6.75
CA CYS A 63 -1.58 2.67 8.00
C CYS A 63 -2.89 3.34 8.49
N ARG A 64 -3.33 2.96 9.70
CA ARG A 64 -4.52 3.56 10.33
C ARG A 64 -4.16 4.84 11.09
N VAL A 65 -5.09 5.81 11.04
CA VAL A 65 -4.98 7.08 11.81
C VAL A 65 -4.82 6.85 13.30
N ASP A 66 -5.62 5.94 13.89
CA ASP A 66 -5.58 5.66 15.32
C ASP A 66 -4.28 4.97 15.75
N ALA A 67 -3.74 4.11 14.89
CA ALA A 67 -2.45 3.47 15.12
C ALA A 67 -1.28 4.48 15.07
N LEU A 68 -1.22 5.31 14.03
CA LEU A 68 -0.17 6.33 13.93
C LEU A 68 -0.20 7.28 15.14
N ARG A 69 -1.40 7.75 15.54
CA ARG A 69 -1.56 8.59 16.74
C ARG A 69 -1.15 7.90 18.04
N SER A 70 -1.23 6.57 18.11
CA SER A 70 -0.86 5.83 19.31
C SER A 70 0.65 5.73 19.54
N VAL A 71 1.43 5.73 18.45
CA VAL A 71 2.91 5.69 18.49
C VAL A 71 3.53 7.08 18.30
N ALA A 72 2.78 8.06 17.83
CA ALA A 72 3.25 9.43 17.60
C ALA A 72 4.03 10.07 18.76
N PRO A 73 3.68 9.86 20.06
CA PRO A 73 4.46 10.41 21.16
C PRO A 73 5.91 9.89 21.27
N GLU A 74 6.25 8.84 20.52
CA GLU A 74 7.60 8.26 20.46
C GLU A 74 8.49 8.97 19.41
N TYR A 75 7.91 9.84 18.57
CA TYR A 75 8.57 10.44 17.42
C TYR A 75 8.35 11.96 17.35
N ASP A 76 9.42 12.74 17.46
CA ASP A 76 9.35 14.21 17.49
C ASP A 76 8.81 14.84 16.19
N PHE A 77 8.91 14.14 15.05
CA PHE A 77 8.40 14.62 13.75
C PHE A 77 6.89 14.40 13.56
N LEU A 78 6.18 13.80 14.53
CA LEU A 78 4.75 13.48 14.45
C LEU A 78 3.91 14.35 15.39
N GLU A 79 3.97 15.68 15.24
CA GLU A 79 3.23 16.61 16.11
C GLU A 79 1.75 16.81 15.68
N ASP A 80 1.51 17.14 14.40
CA ASP A 80 0.16 17.40 13.88
C ASP A 80 -0.27 16.30 12.90
N ILE A 81 -1.15 15.42 13.39
CA ILE A 81 -1.71 14.30 12.63
C ILE A 81 -3.18 14.57 12.32
N GLU A 82 -3.42 15.20 11.18
CA GLU A 82 -4.74 15.26 10.59
C GLU A 82 -5.15 13.90 10.00
N SER A 83 -6.30 13.88 9.32
CA SER A 83 -6.76 12.71 8.60
C SER A 83 -7.55 13.13 7.37
N ILE A 84 -7.33 12.44 6.26
CA ILE A 84 -8.08 12.63 5.00
C ILE A 84 -8.79 11.34 4.61
N TRP A 85 -9.72 11.45 3.66
CA TRP A 85 -10.31 10.27 3.03
C TRP A 85 -9.44 9.88 1.83
N SER A 86 -8.83 8.70 1.87
CA SER A 86 -8.15 8.09 0.74
C SER A 86 -9.12 7.77 -0.40
N VAL A 87 -8.64 7.89 -1.63
CA VAL A 87 -9.34 7.48 -2.84
C VAL A 87 -9.50 5.96 -2.97
N GLY A 88 -8.64 5.16 -2.33
CA GLY A 88 -8.69 3.69 -2.31
C GLY A 88 -9.10 3.11 -0.97
N SER A 89 -9.54 1.85 -0.94
CA SER A 89 -9.63 1.04 0.29
C SER A 89 -8.62 -0.12 0.33
N ALA A 90 -7.80 -0.23 -0.72
CA ALA A 90 -6.73 -1.18 -0.95
C ALA A 90 -5.72 -0.54 -1.92
N SER A 91 -4.44 -0.95 -1.91
CA SER A 91 -3.39 -0.27 -2.67
C SER A 91 -3.67 -0.24 -4.17
N HIS A 92 -4.16 -1.33 -4.77
CA HIS A 92 -4.43 -1.36 -6.21
C HIS A 92 -5.48 -0.32 -6.63
N GLU A 93 -6.52 -0.13 -5.81
CA GLU A 93 -7.53 0.91 -5.99
C GLU A 93 -6.94 2.31 -5.78
N TRP A 94 -6.13 2.49 -4.74
CA TRP A 94 -5.49 3.78 -4.47
C TRP A 94 -4.56 4.19 -5.61
N ILE A 95 -3.68 3.31 -6.07
CA ILE A 95 -2.76 3.55 -7.19
C ILE A 95 -3.54 3.96 -8.44
N SER A 96 -4.57 3.18 -8.80
CA SER A 96 -5.35 3.40 -10.02
C SER A 96 -6.21 4.66 -9.99
N LYS A 97 -6.59 5.16 -8.79
CA LYS A 97 -7.32 6.42 -8.63
C LYS A 97 -6.41 7.63 -8.39
N THR A 98 -5.17 7.41 -7.97
CA THR A 98 -4.22 8.48 -7.64
C THR A 98 -3.49 8.98 -8.88
N PHE A 99 -2.96 8.06 -9.69
CA PHE A 99 -2.08 8.39 -10.82
C PHE A 99 -2.87 8.45 -12.14
N THR A 100 -3.72 9.46 -12.28
CA THR A 100 -4.63 9.63 -13.42
C THR A 100 -4.18 10.73 -14.38
N ASN A 101 -4.72 10.72 -15.61
CA ASN A 101 -4.38 11.75 -16.59
C ASN A 101 -4.84 13.16 -16.20
N GLU A 102 -5.79 13.29 -15.28
CA GLU A 102 -6.17 14.56 -14.66
C GLU A 102 -4.97 15.26 -13.99
N HIS A 103 -4.09 14.50 -13.33
CA HIS A 103 -2.90 15.02 -12.64
C HIS A 103 -1.59 14.79 -13.42
N ARG A 104 -1.68 14.51 -14.74
CA ARG A 104 -0.53 14.15 -15.59
C ARG A 104 0.65 15.12 -15.46
N ASP A 105 0.39 16.42 -15.45
CA ASP A 105 1.45 17.43 -15.40
C ASP A 105 2.22 17.38 -14.07
N ALA A 106 1.52 17.20 -12.94
CA ALA A 106 2.16 17.07 -11.64
C ALA A 106 2.92 15.73 -11.52
N ILE A 107 2.34 14.64 -12.02
CA ILE A 107 2.98 13.33 -12.08
C ILE A 107 4.26 13.39 -12.92
N SER A 108 4.27 14.19 -14.00
CA SER A 108 5.45 14.34 -14.87
C SER A 108 6.69 14.95 -14.23
N LYS A 109 6.50 15.53 -13.05
CA LYS A 109 7.55 16.14 -12.23
C LYS A 109 7.81 15.36 -10.94
N THR A 110 7.14 14.21 -10.78
CA THR A 110 7.20 13.39 -9.58
C THR A 110 8.13 12.19 -9.80
N ALA A 111 9.08 12.00 -8.90
CA ALA A 111 9.75 10.72 -8.71
C ALA A 111 8.91 9.81 -7.82
N LEU A 112 8.78 8.55 -8.21
CA LEU A 112 8.09 7.53 -7.45
C LEU A 112 9.06 6.40 -7.12
N ILE A 113 9.27 6.16 -5.82
CA ILE A 113 10.08 5.08 -5.26
C ILE A 113 9.14 4.19 -4.45
N THR A 114 9.00 2.92 -4.80
CA THR A 114 7.99 2.04 -4.19
C THR A 114 8.47 0.58 -4.13
N SER A 115 8.10 -0.15 -3.09
CA SER A 115 8.20 -1.62 -3.05
C SER A 115 6.87 -2.32 -3.27
N ASN A 116 5.76 -1.58 -3.41
CA ASN A 116 4.44 -2.22 -3.54
C ASN A 116 4.27 -2.87 -4.94
N PRO A 117 4.03 -4.20 -5.02
CA PRO A 117 3.99 -4.94 -6.29
C PRO A 117 2.77 -4.64 -7.17
N PHE A 118 1.76 -3.90 -6.70
CA PHE A 118 0.69 -3.43 -7.58
C PHE A 118 1.14 -2.33 -8.56
N PHE A 119 2.26 -1.67 -8.30
CA PHE A 119 2.82 -0.68 -9.22
C PHE A 119 3.22 -1.30 -10.57
N PRO A 120 4.10 -2.31 -10.64
CA PRO A 120 4.38 -2.97 -11.91
C PRO A 120 3.13 -3.57 -12.56
N GLN A 121 2.18 -4.12 -11.81
CA GLN A 121 0.93 -4.61 -12.39
C GLN A 121 0.09 -3.52 -13.05
N THR A 122 0.01 -2.36 -12.42
CA THR A 122 -0.79 -1.24 -12.91
C THR A 122 -0.13 -0.57 -14.12
N PHE A 123 1.20 -0.36 -14.05
CA PHE A 123 1.93 0.47 -15.00
C PHE A 123 2.65 -0.31 -16.10
N ASN A 124 3.04 -1.56 -15.88
CA ASN A 124 3.59 -2.44 -16.93
C ASN A 124 2.48 -3.32 -17.53
N ASP A 125 1.75 -4.06 -16.68
CA ASP A 125 0.81 -5.09 -17.16
C ASP A 125 -0.57 -4.54 -17.50
N ARG A 126 -0.85 -3.28 -17.12
CA ARG A 126 -2.15 -2.61 -17.26
C ARG A 126 -3.30 -3.42 -16.64
N THR A 127 -2.98 -4.14 -15.55
CA THR A 127 -3.97 -4.83 -14.71
C THR A 127 -4.53 -3.82 -13.71
N LEU A 128 -5.85 -3.71 -13.67
CA LEU A 128 -6.58 -2.68 -12.91
C LEU A 128 -7.61 -3.35 -11.99
N PRO A 129 -7.99 -2.72 -10.87
CA PRO A 129 -8.92 -3.31 -9.91
C PRO A 129 -10.37 -3.22 -10.42
N PRO A 130 -11.27 -4.08 -9.91
CA PRO A 130 -11.04 -5.07 -8.86
C PRO A 130 -10.53 -6.42 -9.38
N LYS A 131 -9.67 -7.07 -8.59
CA LYS A 131 -9.11 -8.42 -8.86
C LYS A 131 -9.69 -9.49 -7.93
N ALA A 132 -10.04 -9.13 -6.70
CA ALA A 132 -10.35 -10.11 -5.66
C ALA A 132 -11.74 -10.78 -5.77
N TYR A 133 -12.57 -10.34 -6.73
CA TYR A 133 -13.98 -10.72 -6.83
C TYR A 133 -14.43 -10.99 -8.27
N SER A 134 -15.22 -12.05 -8.45
CA SER A 134 -16.05 -12.22 -9.64
C SER A 134 -17.15 -11.16 -9.67
N ILE A 135 -17.14 -10.28 -10.68
CA ILE A 135 -18.10 -9.17 -10.78
C ILE A 135 -19.10 -9.43 -11.90
N PRO A 136 -20.42 -9.45 -11.60
CA PRO A 136 -21.42 -9.83 -12.59
C PRO A 136 -21.70 -8.77 -13.64
N VAL A 137 -21.50 -7.48 -13.34
CA VAL A 137 -21.64 -6.36 -14.27
C VAL A 137 -20.81 -5.17 -13.77
N MET A 138 -19.95 -4.60 -14.62
CA MET A 138 -19.28 -3.31 -14.37
C MET A 138 -18.91 -2.59 -15.66
N TRP A 139 -18.81 -1.26 -15.60
CA TRP A 139 -18.28 -0.41 -16.67
C TRP A 139 -17.32 0.64 -16.11
N PRO A 140 -16.17 0.22 -15.53
CA PRO A 140 -15.20 1.16 -14.96
C PRO A 140 -14.59 2.07 -16.04
N ASP A 141 -14.13 3.25 -15.62
CA ASP A 141 -13.48 4.27 -16.47
C ASP A 141 -12.10 4.62 -15.91
N TRP A 142 -11.20 3.64 -15.94
CA TRP A 142 -9.87 3.82 -15.39
C TRP A 142 -9.01 4.67 -16.32
N ASP A 143 -8.58 5.83 -15.83
CA ASP A 143 -7.81 6.82 -16.60
C ASP A 143 -6.36 6.94 -16.11
N VAL A 144 -5.71 5.79 -15.88
CA VAL A 144 -4.35 5.71 -15.33
C VAL A 144 -3.31 6.15 -16.37
N VAL A 145 -2.37 7.01 -15.95
CA VAL A 145 -1.25 7.47 -16.80
C VAL A 145 -0.37 6.32 -17.29
N GLU A 146 0.44 6.59 -18.31
CA GLU A 146 1.53 5.69 -18.72
C GLU A 146 2.70 5.77 -17.74
N LYS A 147 3.43 4.66 -17.56
CA LYS A 147 4.63 4.60 -16.69
C LYS A 147 5.66 5.69 -17.01
N SER A 148 5.86 5.97 -18.30
CA SER A 148 6.80 6.99 -18.78
C SER A 148 6.39 8.41 -18.44
N THR A 149 5.20 8.61 -17.87
CA THR A 149 4.77 9.93 -17.41
C THR A 149 5.62 10.38 -16.24
N PHE A 150 5.96 9.51 -15.28
CA PHE A 150 6.73 9.88 -14.10
C PHE A 150 8.12 10.40 -14.47
N ALA A 151 8.61 11.40 -13.73
CA ALA A 151 10.00 11.87 -13.87
C ALA A 151 11.01 10.76 -13.55
N LYS A 152 10.66 9.93 -12.55
CA LYS A 152 11.36 8.70 -12.21
C LYS A 152 10.36 7.68 -11.68
N PHE A 153 10.49 6.44 -12.12
CA PHE A 153 9.72 5.32 -11.60
C PHE A 153 10.70 4.23 -11.19
N LEU A 154 10.83 3.99 -9.88
CA LEU A 154 11.71 2.97 -9.32
C LEU A 154 10.90 2.00 -8.45
N HIS A 155 10.88 0.73 -8.86
CA HIS A 155 10.27 -0.36 -8.09
C HIS A 155 11.35 -1.21 -7.43
N VAL A 156 11.50 -1.07 -6.12
CA VAL A 156 12.52 -1.77 -5.33
C VAL A 156 11.95 -3.10 -4.86
N HIS A 157 12.46 -4.19 -5.40
CA HIS A 157 11.95 -5.55 -5.15
C HIS A 157 13.03 -6.60 -4.97
N ARG A 158 14.30 -6.25 -5.24
CA ARG A 158 15.46 -7.08 -4.92
C ARG A 158 16.23 -6.48 -3.78
N HIS A 159 16.52 -7.29 -2.78
CA HIS A 159 17.27 -6.88 -1.60
C HIS A 159 18.09 -8.05 -1.03
N ASP A 160 18.96 -7.76 -0.08
CA ASP A 160 19.87 -8.78 0.47
C ASP A 160 19.19 -9.73 1.46
N TYR A 161 17.90 -9.51 1.71
CA TYR A 161 17.06 -10.32 2.59
C TYR A 161 16.01 -11.15 1.83
N ASP A 162 16.16 -11.33 0.52
CA ASP A 162 15.24 -12.10 -0.34
C ASP A 162 15.05 -13.55 0.17
N GLU A 163 16.01 -14.09 0.94
CA GLU A 163 15.91 -15.41 1.57
C GLU A 163 14.85 -15.48 2.70
N HIS A 164 14.54 -14.35 3.33
CA HIS A 164 13.64 -14.28 4.49
C HIS A 164 12.35 -13.52 4.21
N PHE A 165 12.43 -12.45 3.42
CA PHE A 165 11.31 -11.56 3.17
C PHE A 165 11.05 -11.48 1.67
N PRO A 166 9.78 -11.60 1.23
CA PRO A 166 9.44 -11.43 -0.18
C PRO A 166 9.58 -9.98 -0.66
N GLU A 167 9.65 -9.03 0.28
CA GLU A 167 9.61 -7.59 0.03
C GLU A 167 10.67 -6.83 0.82
N ALA A 168 11.08 -5.70 0.26
CA ALA A 168 12.16 -4.90 0.79
C ALA A 168 11.85 -4.37 2.20
N PRO A 169 12.76 -4.56 3.17
CA PRO A 169 12.72 -3.86 4.44
C PRO A 169 12.76 -2.33 4.27
N PRO A 170 12.21 -1.55 5.22
CA PRO A 170 12.05 -0.11 5.08
C PRO A 170 13.38 0.66 5.05
N ASP A 171 14.46 0.13 5.62
CA ASP A 171 15.78 0.74 5.54
C ASP A 171 16.38 0.64 4.12
N ILE A 172 16.19 -0.49 3.43
CA ILE A 172 16.54 -0.65 2.01
C ILE A 172 15.76 0.34 1.16
N MET A 173 14.45 0.47 1.38
CA MET A 173 13.62 1.47 0.69
C MET A 173 14.13 2.91 0.92
N THR A 174 14.54 3.19 2.16
CA THR A 174 15.09 4.49 2.56
C THR A 174 16.42 4.79 1.86
N ASP A 175 17.29 3.78 1.69
CA ASP A 175 18.54 3.93 0.95
C ASP A 175 18.33 4.31 -0.51
N TYR A 176 17.37 3.65 -1.18
CA TYR A 176 16.99 4.00 -2.54
C TYR A 176 16.36 5.40 -2.64
N ALA A 177 15.56 5.80 -1.66
CA ALA A 177 14.95 7.13 -1.62
C ALA A 177 16.00 8.25 -1.42
N ILE A 178 16.95 8.07 -0.49
CA ILE A 178 18.07 9.01 -0.27
C ILE A 178 18.90 9.13 -1.55
N ASN A 179 19.24 8.01 -2.19
CA ASN A 179 19.98 8.02 -3.45
C ASN A 179 19.22 8.77 -4.55
N ALA A 180 17.92 8.53 -4.69
CA ALA A 180 17.09 9.21 -5.68
C ALA A 180 17.02 10.71 -5.43
N ALA A 181 16.84 11.14 -4.18
CA ALA A 181 16.78 12.56 -3.81
C ALA A 181 18.09 13.31 -4.10
N ARG A 182 19.24 12.70 -3.80
CA ARG A 182 20.55 13.35 -3.98
C ARG A 182 21.04 13.36 -5.43
N ASN A 183 20.67 12.36 -6.22
CA ASN A 183 21.20 12.17 -7.58
C ASN A 183 20.18 12.44 -8.70
N GLY A 184 18.91 12.63 -8.37
CA GLY A 184 17.84 12.87 -9.33
C GLY A 184 17.54 14.34 -9.60
N THR A 185 16.72 14.60 -10.63
CA THR A 185 16.15 15.93 -10.89
C THR A 185 14.65 15.78 -11.10
N PHE A 186 13.86 16.22 -10.11
CA PHE A 186 12.41 16.21 -10.09
C PHE A 186 11.91 17.24 -9.08
N ASP A 187 10.68 17.72 -9.23
CA ASP A 187 10.12 18.75 -8.35
C ASP A 187 9.54 18.13 -7.06
N ARG A 188 9.11 16.87 -7.14
CA ARG A 188 8.43 16.16 -6.04
C ARG A 188 8.87 14.70 -5.96
N MET A 189 8.81 14.10 -4.77
CA MET A 189 9.10 12.67 -4.58
C MET A 189 8.01 11.98 -3.75
N VAL A 190 7.56 10.82 -4.22
CA VAL A 190 6.71 9.88 -3.48
C VAL A 190 7.57 8.68 -3.10
N VAL A 191 7.62 8.36 -1.81
CA VAL A 191 8.24 7.13 -1.28
C VAL A 191 7.12 6.30 -0.66
N HIS A 192 6.86 5.12 -1.22
CA HIS A 192 5.78 4.24 -0.76
C HIS A 192 6.37 2.99 -0.11
N TYR A 193 6.29 2.96 1.21
CA TYR A 193 6.71 1.84 2.04
C TYR A 193 5.59 0.81 2.16
N LEU A 194 5.95 -0.46 2.09
CA LEU A 194 5.01 -1.55 2.31
C LEU A 194 4.68 -1.73 3.80
N GLN A 195 5.57 -1.38 4.73
CA GLN A 195 5.23 -1.42 6.14
C GLN A 195 4.31 -0.23 6.49
N PRO A 196 3.30 -0.40 7.38
CA PRO A 196 3.10 -1.49 8.33
C PRO A 196 2.33 -2.74 7.85
N HIS A 197 2.01 -2.88 6.56
CA HIS A 197 1.31 -4.05 5.99
C HIS A 197 2.00 -5.38 6.33
N THR A 198 1.24 -6.48 6.28
CA THR A 198 1.71 -7.84 6.54
C THR A 198 2.50 -8.42 5.35
N PRO A 199 3.65 -9.08 5.52
CA PRO A 199 4.15 -9.67 6.75
C PRO A 199 4.67 -8.64 7.77
N TYR A 200 4.41 -8.89 9.05
CA TYR A 200 4.96 -8.10 10.16
C TYR A 200 6.41 -8.50 10.43
N ILE A 201 7.32 -7.93 9.64
CA ILE A 201 8.73 -8.38 9.58
C ILE A 201 9.62 -7.78 10.67
N ALA A 202 9.20 -6.78 11.44
CA ALA A 202 10.05 -6.06 12.40
C ALA A 202 10.92 -6.97 13.29
N ASP A 203 10.29 -7.90 14.03
CA ASP A 203 11.02 -8.81 14.92
C ASP A 203 11.85 -9.85 14.14
N ALA A 204 11.32 -10.35 13.02
CA ALA A 204 12.00 -11.31 12.17
C ALA A 204 13.27 -10.72 11.53
N TYR A 205 13.22 -9.44 11.15
CA TYR A 205 14.34 -8.66 10.64
C TYR A 205 15.42 -8.48 11.71
N ALA A 206 15.03 -8.03 12.91
CA ALA A 206 15.96 -7.85 14.03
C ALA A 206 16.66 -9.17 14.45
N GLU A 207 15.96 -10.29 14.33
CA GLU A 207 16.47 -11.62 14.69
C GLU A 207 17.14 -12.36 13.53
N ASN A 208 17.18 -11.77 12.33
CA ASN A 208 17.70 -12.38 11.09
C ASN A 208 17.12 -13.79 10.84
N ARG A 209 15.79 -13.88 10.80
CA ARG A 209 15.04 -15.12 10.53
C ARG A 209 13.86 -14.86 9.60
N SER A 210 13.28 -15.93 9.06
CA SER A 210 12.00 -15.85 8.37
C SER A 210 10.85 -15.54 9.35
N PRO A 211 9.78 -14.88 8.88
CA PRO A 211 8.57 -14.65 9.66
C PRO A 211 7.93 -15.97 10.15
N THR A 212 7.41 -15.94 11.37
CA THR A 212 6.52 -16.96 11.92
C THR A 212 5.17 -16.95 11.19
N ALA A 213 4.35 -17.99 11.38
CA ALA A 213 3.02 -18.04 10.77
C ALA A 213 2.13 -16.83 11.14
N VAL A 214 2.24 -16.30 12.37
CA VAL A 214 1.46 -15.14 12.83
C VAL A 214 1.97 -13.84 12.20
N GLU A 215 3.29 -13.71 12.02
CA GLU A 215 3.90 -12.56 11.36
C GLU A 215 3.64 -12.59 9.84
N SER A 216 3.59 -13.78 9.23
CA SER A 216 3.40 -13.95 7.79
C SER A 216 1.94 -13.82 7.35
N ASP A 217 1.02 -14.53 8.02
CA ASP A 217 -0.40 -14.57 7.70
C ASP A 217 -1.23 -14.46 8.99
N PRO A 218 -1.33 -13.24 9.54
CA PRO A 218 -2.05 -12.99 10.79
C PRO A 218 -3.54 -13.35 10.67
N TRP A 219 -4.12 -13.31 9.47
CA TRP A 219 -5.54 -13.57 9.25
C TRP A 219 -5.86 -15.05 9.40
N THR A 220 -5.08 -15.92 8.77
CA THR A 220 -5.19 -17.36 8.98
C THR A 220 -4.87 -17.74 10.43
N ALA A 221 -3.88 -17.09 11.06
CA ALA A 221 -3.56 -17.33 12.47
C ALA A 221 -4.74 -16.99 13.42
N LEU A 222 -5.50 -15.94 13.11
CA LEU A 222 -6.73 -15.59 13.84
C LEU A 222 -7.85 -16.61 13.60
N ASP A 223 -8.06 -17.02 12.34
CA ASP A 223 -9.09 -18.00 11.98
C ASP A 223 -8.85 -19.36 12.67
N GLN A 224 -7.59 -19.78 12.77
CA GLN A 224 -7.18 -21.01 13.45
C GLN A 224 -7.10 -20.89 14.98
N GLY A 225 -7.29 -19.69 15.54
CA GLY A 225 -7.17 -19.43 16.99
C GLY A 225 -5.73 -19.56 17.52
N VAL A 226 -4.73 -19.48 16.65
CA VAL A 226 -3.29 -19.51 16.99
C VAL A 226 -2.84 -18.17 17.57
N ALA A 227 -3.48 -17.07 17.15
CA ALA A 227 -3.26 -15.74 17.67
C ALA A 227 -4.58 -15.06 18.05
N THR A 228 -4.48 -14.01 18.86
CA THR A 228 -5.56 -13.10 19.21
C THR A 228 -5.46 -11.80 18.44
N VAL A 229 -6.57 -11.08 18.29
CA VAL A 229 -6.59 -9.75 17.64
C VAL A 229 -5.63 -8.78 18.33
N LYS A 230 -5.45 -8.91 19.65
CA LYS A 230 -4.51 -8.10 20.41
C LYS A 230 -3.06 -8.36 20.01
N GLU A 231 -2.68 -9.63 19.86
CA GLU A 231 -1.33 -10.01 19.43
C GLU A 231 -1.04 -9.53 18.00
N VAL A 232 -1.99 -9.73 17.08
CA VAL A 232 -1.89 -9.24 15.69
C VAL A 232 -1.73 -7.72 15.65
N LYS A 233 -2.56 -6.97 16.39
CA LYS A 233 -2.43 -5.51 16.48
C LYS A 233 -1.10 -5.07 17.07
N GLN A 234 -0.55 -5.80 18.04
CA GLN A 234 0.75 -5.48 18.60
C GLN A 234 1.84 -5.61 17.52
N ARG A 235 1.85 -6.72 16.77
CA ARG A 235 2.81 -6.92 15.67
C ARG A 235 2.70 -5.87 14.57
N TYR A 236 1.47 -5.48 14.23
CA TYR A 236 1.23 -4.35 13.33
C TYR A 236 1.84 -3.03 13.85
N LEU A 237 1.68 -2.73 15.15
CA LEU A 237 2.29 -1.54 15.76
C LEU A 237 3.82 -1.61 15.78
N GLU A 238 4.42 -2.78 16.03
CA GLU A 238 5.89 -2.93 15.93
C GLU A 238 6.37 -2.74 14.49
N ASN A 239 5.62 -3.24 13.50
CA ASN A 239 5.94 -3.02 12.09
C ASN A 239 5.77 -1.55 11.68
N LEU A 240 4.84 -0.83 12.30
CA LEU A 240 4.68 0.62 12.14
C LEU A 240 5.87 1.37 12.74
N ARG A 241 6.33 1.03 13.94
CA ARG A 241 7.54 1.63 14.52
C ARG A 241 8.76 1.39 13.64
N PHE A 242 8.92 0.16 13.14
CA PHE A 242 10.04 -0.20 12.28
C PHE A 242 10.17 0.67 11.03
N VAL A 243 9.05 1.00 10.38
CA VAL A 243 9.06 1.93 9.23
C VAL A 243 9.21 3.39 9.65
N LEU A 244 8.67 3.80 10.79
CA LEU A 244 8.83 5.16 11.30
C LEU A 244 10.29 5.48 11.65
N ASP A 245 11.05 4.51 12.18
CA ASP A 245 12.50 4.66 12.43
C ASP A 245 13.27 4.88 11.11
N SER A 246 12.84 4.21 10.04
CA SER A 246 13.41 4.40 8.70
C SER A 246 13.00 5.74 8.07
N ILE A 247 11.76 6.18 8.30
CA ILE A 247 11.30 7.51 7.91
C ILE A 247 12.10 8.60 8.63
N GLU A 248 12.35 8.47 9.93
CA GLU A 248 13.20 9.43 10.66
C GLU A 248 14.59 9.53 10.02
N THR A 249 15.16 8.38 9.66
CA THR A 249 16.43 8.32 8.93
C THR A 249 16.33 9.07 7.59
N LEU A 250 15.26 8.88 6.83
CA LEU A 250 15.04 9.57 5.56
C LEU A 250 14.94 11.09 5.77
N LEU A 251 14.14 11.55 6.74
CA LEU A 251 13.92 12.97 7.03
C LEU A 251 15.23 13.71 7.38
N ARG A 252 16.22 12.99 7.92
CA ARG A 252 17.55 13.52 8.26
C ARG A 252 18.56 13.45 7.11
N ASN A 253 18.16 12.96 5.94
CA ASN A 253 19.06 12.68 4.81
C ASN A 253 18.53 13.14 3.44
N VAL A 254 17.47 13.95 3.44
CA VAL A 254 16.94 14.61 2.23
C VAL A 254 16.46 16.02 2.58
N ASP A 255 16.51 16.93 1.61
CA ASP A 255 15.94 18.27 1.77
C ASP A 255 14.51 18.32 1.22
N ALA A 256 13.54 18.61 2.09
CA ALA A 256 12.16 18.88 1.70
C ALA A 256 11.49 19.77 2.75
N PRO A 257 11.12 21.02 2.42
CA PRO A 257 10.47 21.90 3.38
C PRO A 257 9.06 21.43 3.72
N ASP A 258 8.31 20.86 2.75
CA ASP A 258 6.97 20.33 2.98
C ASP A 258 6.94 18.80 2.83
N VAL A 259 6.98 18.09 3.96
CA VAL A 259 6.84 16.62 4.01
C VAL A 259 5.47 16.24 4.52
N VAL A 260 4.85 15.25 3.87
CA VAL A 260 3.61 14.63 4.31
C VAL A 260 3.81 13.14 4.53
N ILE A 261 3.38 12.64 5.70
CA ILE A 261 3.30 11.21 6.00
C ILE A 261 1.81 10.81 5.99
N THR A 262 1.47 9.88 5.10
CA THR A 262 0.09 9.45 4.84
C THR A 262 0.02 7.93 4.62
N ALA A 263 -1.16 7.44 4.29
CA ALA A 263 -1.37 6.04 3.89
C ALA A 263 -2.21 5.97 2.61
N ASP A 264 -2.01 4.90 1.84
CA ASP A 264 -2.86 4.59 0.69
C ASP A 264 -4.24 4.06 1.14
N HIS A 265 -4.29 3.33 2.26
CA HIS A 265 -5.47 2.91 3.00
C HIS A 265 -5.10 2.56 4.45
N GLY A 266 -6.08 2.15 5.26
CA GLY A 266 -5.91 1.59 6.59
C GLY A 266 -6.11 0.07 6.60
N GLU A 267 -6.39 -0.50 7.78
CA GLU A 267 -6.47 -1.95 7.98
C GLU A 267 -7.65 -2.33 8.88
N LEU A 268 -8.40 -3.38 8.53
CA LEU A 268 -9.45 -3.94 9.39
C LEU A 268 -8.89 -5.04 10.29
N PHE A 269 -9.31 -5.01 11.55
CA PHE A 269 -8.97 -6.00 12.57
C PHE A 269 -10.23 -6.65 13.16
N GLY A 270 -11.25 -6.88 12.33
CA GLY A 270 -12.50 -7.52 12.71
C GLY A 270 -13.74 -6.61 12.64
N GLU A 271 -13.59 -5.34 12.25
CA GLU A 271 -14.74 -4.46 12.03
C GLU A 271 -15.69 -5.06 11.00
N MET A 272 -16.99 -5.14 11.35
CA MET A 272 -18.01 -5.82 10.54
C MET A 272 -17.70 -7.29 10.19
N GLY A 273 -16.85 -7.95 11.00
CA GLY A 273 -16.41 -9.32 10.76
C GLY A 273 -15.39 -9.47 9.64
N LEU A 274 -14.72 -8.38 9.24
CA LEU A 274 -13.72 -8.36 8.18
C LEU A 274 -12.34 -8.03 8.72
N TYR A 275 -11.34 -8.62 8.08
CA TYR A 275 -9.92 -8.43 8.34
C TYR A 275 -9.23 -8.02 7.04
N GLY A 276 -8.07 -7.38 7.15
CA GLY A 276 -7.35 -6.88 5.98
C GLY A 276 -8.03 -5.66 5.36
N HIS A 277 -7.76 -5.44 4.07
CA HIS A 277 -8.17 -4.27 3.30
C HIS A 277 -8.86 -4.70 2.01
N PRO A 278 -10.14 -5.13 2.08
CA PRO A 278 -10.89 -5.51 0.89
C PRO A 278 -11.05 -4.36 -0.10
N GLU A 279 -10.85 -4.67 -1.38
CA GLU A 279 -11.12 -3.78 -2.52
C GLU A 279 -12.57 -3.30 -2.56
N GLY A 280 -12.77 -2.00 -2.78
CA GLY A 280 -14.07 -1.39 -3.02
C GLY A 280 -14.94 -1.28 -1.77
N PHE A 281 -14.32 -1.11 -0.60
CA PHE A 281 -15.01 -1.12 0.69
C PHE A 281 -14.98 0.25 1.37
N LEU A 282 -16.17 0.83 1.57
CA LEU A 282 -16.34 2.13 2.23
C LEU A 282 -16.41 1.95 3.75
N HIS A 283 -15.25 1.92 4.41
CA HIS A 283 -15.17 1.90 5.87
C HIS A 283 -14.18 2.94 6.39
N PRO A 284 -14.50 3.71 7.46
CA PRO A 284 -13.58 4.70 8.00
C PRO A 284 -12.21 4.14 8.40
N SER A 285 -12.13 2.95 9.02
CA SER A 285 -10.83 2.33 9.36
C SER A 285 -9.98 1.94 8.15
N LEU A 286 -10.55 1.90 6.93
CA LEU A 286 -9.80 1.64 5.69
C LEU A 286 -9.55 2.91 4.89
N LYS A 287 -10.55 3.77 4.76
CA LYS A 287 -10.44 4.93 3.86
C LYS A 287 -10.07 6.20 4.58
N LYS A 288 -10.17 6.29 5.91
CA LYS A 288 -9.70 7.47 6.64
C LYS A 288 -8.25 7.23 7.07
N VAL A 289 -7.33 7.90 6.40
CA VAL A 289 -5.88 7.72 6.51
C VAL A 289 -5.23 8.94 7.17
N PRO A 290 -4.06 8.77 7.83
CA PRO A 290 -3.35 9.89 8.45
C PRO A 290 -2.93 10.92 7.41
N TRP A 291 -2.80 12.17 7.84
CA TRP A 291 -2.14 13.24 7.08
C TRP A 291 -1.29 14.02 8.07
N ALA A 292 -0.08 13.50 8.34
CA ALA A 292 0.86 14.14 9.24
C ALA A 292 1.83 15.02 8.46
N THR A 293 2.15 16.19 8.99
CA THR A 293 3.08 17.13 8.35
C THR A 293 4.41 17.15 9.08
N ALA A 294 5.51 17.27 8.32
CA ALA A 294 6.86 17.31 8.82
C ALA A 294 7.76 18.12 7.88
N THR A 295 9.04 18.25 8.23
CA THR A 295 10.08 18.85 7.40
C THR A 295 11.28 17.92 7.35
N ALA A 296 12.03 17.93 6.25
CA ALA A 296 13.27 17.17 6.11
C ALA A 296 14.46 18.09 5.83
N THR A 297 15.62 17.73 6.37
CA THR A 297 16.89 18.41 6.11
C THR A 297 17.99 17.37 5.95
N ASP A 298 18.78 17.48 4.87
CA ASP A 298 19.88 16.57 4.64
C ASP A 298 21.07 16.90 5.55
N HIS A 299 21.31 16.06 6.55
CA HIS A 299 22.46 16.14 7.43
C HIS A 299 23.66 15.31 6.95
N GLY A 300 23.51 14.54 5.85
CA GLY A 300 24.58 13.70 5.33
C GLY A 300 24.98 12.53 6.25
N GLU A 301 24.10 12.10 7.14
CA GLU A 301 24.38 11.07 8.16
C GLU A 301 24.43 9.65 7.58
N ARG A 302 23.71 9.40 6.48
CA ARG A 302 23.61 8.12 5.80
C ARG A 302 24.05 8.25 4.35
N MET A 303 25.00 7.42 3.91
CA MET A 303 25.57 7.41 2.55
C MET A 303 25.32 6.05 1.92
N PRO A 304 24.14 5.83 1.32
CA PRO A 304 23.78 4.53 0.77
C PRO A 304 24.55 4.23 -0.52
N GLU A 305 24.99 2.97 -0.66
CA GLU A 305 25.52 2.41 -1.90
C GLU A 305 24.45 1.51 -2.52
N VAL A 306 23.59 2.09 -3.36
CA VAL A 306 22.53 1.35 -4.05
C VAL A 306 22.84 1.16 -5.53
N GLU A 307 22.54 -0.02 -6.04
CA GLU A 307 22.58 -0.33 -7.46
C GLU A 307 21.16 -0.35 -8.03
N GLU A 308 20.74 0.72 -8.71
CA GLU A 308 19.40 0.77 -9.33
C GLU A 308 19.23 -0.26 -10.45
N SER A 309 20.30 -0.58 -11.19
CA SER A 309 20.27 -1.60 -12.26
C SER A 309 19.95 -3.00 -11.74
N ARG A 310 20.13 -3.26 -10.43
CA ARG A 310 19.69 -4.51 -9.80
C ARG A 310 18.17 -4.69 -9.95
N GLN A 311 17.42 -3.60 -10.07
CA GLN A 311 15.96 -3.59 -10.14
C GLN A 311 15.42 -3.69 -11.59
N ASP A 312 16.27 -3.79 -12.62
CA ASP A 312 15.84 -3.79 -14.03
C ASP A 312 15.40 -5.17 -14.57
N SER A 313 15.72 -6.25 -13.87
CA SER A 313 15.50 -7.63 -14.35
C SER A 313 14.04 -8.13 -14.20
N ALA A 314 13.67 -9.04 -15.13
CA ALA A 314 12.32 -9.31 -15.60
C ALA A 314 11.21 -9.59 -14.58
N ALA A 315 10.04 -9.00 -14.88
CA ALA A 315 8.74 -9.00 -14.20
C ALA A 315 8.07 -10.36 -13.89
N ALA A 316 8.80 -11.48 -13.92
CA ALA A 316 8.23 -12.84 -13.84
C ALA A 316 7.82 -13.28 -12.42
N GLU A 317 8.08 -12.50 -11.37
CA GLU A 317 7.82 -12.88 -9.98
C GLU A 317 6.70 -12.06 -9.30
N THR A 318 6.12 -11.07 -9.99
CA THR A 318 5.14 -10.14 -9.39
C THR A 318 3.88 -10.85 -8.87
N GLU A 319 3.37 -11.84 -9.61
CA GLU A 319 2.16 -12.57 -9.21
C GLU A 319 2.39 -13.45 -7.98
N GLN A 320 3.55 -14.11 -7.89
CA GLN A 320 3.92 -14.90 -6.72
C GLN A 320 4.08 -14.00 -5.49
N ARG A 321 4.77 -12.86 -5.61
CA ARG A 321 4.90 -11.90 -4.50
C ARG A 321 3.54 -11.42 -4.00
N LEU A 322 2.63 -11.07 -4.90
CA LEU A 322 1.27 -10.67 -4.49
C LEU A 322 0.51 -11.78 -3.77
N ALA A 323 0.65 -13.03 -4.21
CA ALA A 323 0.07 -14.15 -3.49
C ALA A 323 0.68 -14.32 -2.09
N ASP A 324 2.01 -14.21 -1.98
CA ASP A 324 2.74 -14.33 -0.71
C ASP A 324 2.38 -13.19 0.27
N LEU A 325 2.00 -12.02 -0.24
CA LEU A 325 1.50 -10.87 0.52
C LEU A 325 -0.01 -10.90 0.83
N GLY A 326 -0.72 -11.94 0.38
CA GLY A 326 -2.17 -12.07 0.60
C GLY A 326 -3.03 -11.13 -0.25
N TYR A 327 -2.49 -10.61 -1.36
CA TYR A 327 -3.20 -9.75 -2.30
C TYR A 327 -4.01 -10.51 -3.36
N LEU A 328 -3.82 -11.83 -3.50
CA LEU A 328 -4.51 -12.70 -4.48
C LEU A 328 -5.38 -13.77 -3.81
#